data_AF-A0A4P7QHG9-F1
#
_entry.id   AF-A0A4P7QHG9-F1
#
_cell.length_a   1.000
_cell.length_b   1.000
_cell.length_c   1.000
_cell.angle_alpha   90.00
_cell.angle_beta   90.00
_cell.angle_gamma   90.00
#
_symmetry.space_group_name_H-M   'P 1'
#
loop_
_entity.id
_entity.type
_entity.pdbx_description
1 polymer ?
#
loop_
_entity_poly.entity_id
_entity_poly.type
_entity_poly.pdbx_seq_one_letter_code
_entity_poly.pdbx_strand_id
1 'polypeptide(L)'
;MKAIAKLSKFLGENGKQATQKWNGLDGKVKGILGALVAVDTAMKGLALATLAKTPRSKVRGPKLLWSMVIPALNTFGWAAFYLFGRKR
;
A
#
# COMPACT_ATOMS: atom_id res chain seq x y z
N MET A 1 -10.40 6.18 31.67
CA MET A 1 -11.54 6.51 30.78
C MET A 1 -11.33 7.76 29.90
N LYS A 2 -10.72 8.86 30.39
CA LYS A 2 -10.52 10.11 29.60
C LYS A 2 -9.69 9.94 28.30
N ALA A 3 -8.71 9.03 28.28
CA ALA A 3 -7.85 8.79 27.12
C ALA A 3 -8.62 8.19 25.91
N ILE A 4 -9.56 7.28 26.18
CA ILE A 4 -10.39 6.65 25.14
C ILE A 4 -11.35 7.68 24.52
N ALA A 5 -11.95 8.54 25.34
CA ALA A 5 -12.81 9.62 24.86
C ALA A 5 -12.05 10.63 23.98
N LYS A 6 -10.81 10.97 24.35
CA LYS A 6 -9.93 11.84 23.56
C LYS A 6 -9.57 11.21 22.21
N LEU A 7 -9.24 9.91 22.21
CA LEU A 7 -8.92 9.17 20.99
C LEU A 7 -10.14 9.07 20.06
N SER A 8 -11.32 8.70 20.59
CA SER A 8 -12.56 8.62 19.81
C SER A 8 -12.92 9.96 19.16
N LYS A 9 -12.82 11.06 19.91
CA LYS A 9 -13.05 12.41 19.39
C LYS A 9 -12.06 12.76 18.27
N PHE A 10 -10.76 12.52 18.51
CA PHE A 10 -9.71 12.78 17.52
C PHE A 10 -9.93 11.97 16.22
N LEU A 11 -10.24 10.69 16.33
CA LEU A 11 -10.54 9.83 15.17
C LEU A 11 -11.78 10.33 14.41
N GLY A 12 -12.83 10.74 15.13
CA GLY A 12 -14.05 11.29 14.52
C GLY A 12 -13.83 12.61 13.79
N GLU A 13 -13.06 13.55 14.37
CA GLU A 13 -12.73 14.84 13.74
C GLU A 13 -11.88 14.66 12.49
N ASN A 14 -10.86 13.80 12.54
CA ASN A 14 -9.99 13.52 11.40
C ASN A 14 -10.72 12.77 10.28
N GLY A 15 -11.60 11.82 10.61
CA GLY A 15 -12.41 11.11 9.63
C GLY A 15 -13.31 12.07 8.84
N LYS A 16 -13.98 13.00 9.53
CA LYS A 16 -14.79 14.04 8.88
C LYS A 16 -13.96 14.95 7.98
N GLN A 17 -12.78 15.38 8.43
CA GLN A 17 -11.88 16.21 7.61
C GLN A 17 -11.39 15.47 6.36
N ALA A 18 -11.05 14.18 6.48
CA ALA A 18 -10.62 13.37 5.34
C ALA A 18 -11.72 13.24 4.28
N THR A 19 -12.96 12.94 4.70
CA THR A 19 -14.12 12.88 3.79
C THR A 19 -14.39 14.23 3.13
N GLN A 20 -14.31 15.34 3.86
CA GLN A 20 -14.49 16.67 3.28
C GLN A 20 -13.39 17.01 2.27
N LYS A 21 -12.13 16.73 2.59
CA LYS A 21 -11.01 16.93 1.65
C LYS A 21 -11.17 16.08 0.41
N TRP A 22 -11.52 14.81 0.56
CA TRP A 22 -11.83 13.93 -0.57
C TRP A 22 -12.94 14.53 -1.42
N ASN A 23 -14.08 14.88 -0.82
CA ASN A 23 -15.22 15.42 -1.55
C ASN A 23 -14.89 16.75 -2.26
N GLY A 24 -14.02 17.58 -1.67
CA GLY A 24 -13.54 18.84 -2.24
C GLY A 24 -12.50 18.73 -3.35
N LEU A 25 -11.97 17.53 -3.65
CA LEU A 25 -11.09 17.33 -4.81
C LEU A 25 -11.89 17.44 -6.11
N ASP A 26 -11.28 18.08 -7.12
CA ASP A 26 -11.77 18.08 -8.50
C ASP A 26 -11.91 16.65 -9.04
N GLY A 27 -12.93 16.41 -9.86
CA GLY A 27 -13.25 15.09 -10.42
C GLY A 27 -12.08 14.49 -11.20
N LYS A 28 -11.32 15.33 -11.92
CA LYS A 28 -10.11 14.91 -12.64
C LYS A 28 -9.02 14.43 -11.68
N VAL A 29 -8.79 15.13 -10.58
CA VAL A 29 -7.80 14.76 -9.55
C VAL A 29 -8.21 13.48 -8.84
N LYS A 30 -9.50 13.32 -8.50
CA LYS A 30 -10.04 12.06 -7.95
C LYS A 30 -9.83 10.89 -8.90
N GLY A 31 -10.08 11.09 -10.19
CA GLY A 31 -9.89 10.06 -11.22
C GLY A 31 -8.42 9.63 -11.34
N ILE A 32 -7.49 10.61 -11.40
CA ILE A 32 -6.05 10.33 -11.44
C ILE A 32 -5.61 9.60 -10.16
N LEU A 33 -6.02 10.07 -8.99
CA LEU A 33 -5.63 9.46 -7.72
C LEU A 33 -6.19 8.04 -7.58
N GLY A 34 -7.45 7.83 -7.99
CA GLY A 34 -8.07 6.50 -8.04
C GLY A 34 -7.33 5.56 -8.99
N ALA A 35 -6.95 6.02 -10.19
CA ALA A 35 -6.18 5.24 -11.15
C ALA A 35 -4.78 4.87 -10.60
N LEU A 36 -4.07 5.83 -9.98
CA LEU A 36 -2.76 5.58 -9.36
C LEU A 36 -2.85 4.54 -8.25
N VAL A 37 -3.84 4.65 -7.36
CA VAL A 37 -4.07 3.68 -6.28
C VAL A 37 -4.42 2.30 -6.84
N ALA A 38 -5.26 2.23 -7.87
CA ALA A 38 -5.63 0.97 -8.50
C ALA A 38 -4.41 0.28 -9.13
N VAL A 39 -3.60 1.03 -9.87
CA VAL A 39 -2.38 0.52 -10.52
C VAL A 39 -1.35 0.05 -9.48
N ASP A 40 -1.09 0.84 -8.43
CA ASP A 40 -0.17 0.44 -7.34
C ASP A 40 -0.65 -0.83 -6.64
N THR A 41 -1.94 -0.91 -6.32
CA THR A 41 -2.55 -2.08 -5.67
C THR A 41 -2.44 -3.32 -6.55
N ALA A 42 -2.74 -3.19 -7.85
CA ALA A 42 -2.60 -4.29 -8.81
C ALA A 42 -1.15 -4.77 -8.93
N MET A 43 -0.18 -3.85 -9.02
CA MET A 43 1.24 -4.20 -9.10
C MET A 43 1.73 -4.91 -7.84
N LYS A 44 1.33 -4.45 -6.65
CA LYS A 44 1.63 -5.13 -5.38
C LYS A 44 0.99 -6.52 -5.32
N GLY A 45 -0.26 -6.65 -5.77
CA GLY A 45 -0.96 -7.92 -5.88
C GLY A 45 -0.24 -8.90 -6.80
N LEU A 46 0.18 -8.45 -7.98
CA LEU A 46 0.97 -9.24 -8.92
C LEU A 46 2.33 -9.61 -8.34
N ALA A 47 3.03 -8.68 -7.68
CA ALA A 47 4.31 -8.96 -7.03
C ALA A 47 4.17 -10.02 -5.93
N LEU A 48 3.11 -9.96 -5.12
CA LEU A 48 2.79 -10.99 -4.13
C LEU A 48 2.41 -12.32 -4.76
N ALA A 49 1.65 -12.32 -5.86
CA ALA A 49 1.31 -13.54 -6.60
C ALA A 49 2.55 -14.19 -7.22
N THR A 50 3.44 -13.40 -7.83
CA THR A 50 4.74 -13.85 -8.33
C THR A 50 5.60 -14.37 -7.18
N LEU A 51 5.66 -13.68 -6.05
CA LEU A 51 6.39 -14.14 -4.87
C LEU A 51 5.85 -15.49 -4.38
N ALA A 52 4.52 -15.65 -4.31
CA ALA A 52 3.87 -16.89 -3.92
C ALA A 52 4.26 -18.05 -4.85
N LYS A 53 4.26 -17.82 -6.17
CA LYS A 53 4.64 -18.80 -7.21
C LYS A 53 6.15 -19.06 -7.30
N THR A 54 6.99 -18.15 -6.81
CA THR A 54 8.46 -18.29 -6.90
C THR A 54 8.99 -19.24 -5.83
N PRO A 55 9.79 -20.27 -6.20
CA PRO A 55 10.46 -21.15 -5.26
C PRO A 55 11.41 -20.37 -4.34
N ARG A 56 11.52 -20.77 -3.06
CA ARG A 56 12.37 -20.08 -2.08
C ARG A 56 13.84 -19.95 -2.52
N SER A 57 14.34 -20.90 -3.32
CA SER A 57 15.70 -20.89 -3.88
C SER A 57 15.96 -19.77 -4.91
N LYS A 58 14.90 -19.19 -5.50
CA LYS A 58 15.00 -18.09 -6.48
C LYS A 58 14.68 -16.70 -5.91
N VAL A 59 14.26 -16.63 -4.64
CA VAL A 59 14.00 -15.37 -3.93
C VAL A 59 15.25 -14.98 -3.12
N ARG A 60 15.74 -13.75 -3.28
CA ARG A 60 16.87 -13.25 -2.48
C ARG A 60 16.42 -12.96 -1.04
N GLY A 61 16.64 -13.90 -0.14
CA GLY A 61 16.32 -13.77 1.30
C GLY A 61 15.00 -14.42 1.71
N PRO A 62 14.57 -14.27 2.98
CA PRO A 62 13.39 -14.94 3.51
C PRO A 62 12.10 -14.49 2.80
N LYS A 63 11.33 -15.44 2.30
CA LYS A 63 10.06 -15.19 1.56
C LYS A 63 9.05 -14.36 2.36
N LEU A 64 9.04 -14.53 3.69
CA LEU A 64 8.19 -13.77 4.62
C LEU A 64 8.59 -12.30 4.75
N LEU A 65 9.89 -11.99 4.58
CA LEU A 65 10.37 -10.61 4.61
C LEU A 65 9.77 -9.84 3.43
N TRP A 66 9.82 -10.43 2.23
CA TRP A 66 9.29 -9.80 1.03
C TRP A 66 7.77 -9.62 1.04
N SER A 67 7.00 -10.51 1.67
CA SER A 67 5.56 -10.31 1.83
C SER A 67 5.18 -9.11 2.69
N MET A 68 6.05 -8.68 3.60
CA MET A 68 5.84 -7.47 4.41
C MET A 68 6.45 -6.23 3.76
N VAL A 69 7.62 -6.37 3.13
CA VAL A 69 8.32 -5.25 2.47
C VAL A 69 7.55 -4.71 1.27
N ILE A 70 6.97 -5.57 0.43
CA ILE A 70 6.19 -5.16 -0.75
C ILE A 70 5.03 -4.21 -0.39
N PRO A 71 4.16 -4.53 0.60
CA PRO A 71 3.09 -3.62 1.01
C PRO A 71 3.59 -2.44 1.88
N ALA A 72 4.65 -2.62 2.68
CA ALA A 72 5.17 -1.56 3.56
C ALA A 72 5.81 -0.40 2.79
N LEU A 73 6.34 -0.66 1.60
CA LEU A 73 6.89 0.38 0.73
C LEU A 73 5.75 1.04 -0.06
N ASN A 74 5.37 2.23 0.42
CA ASN A 74 4.17 2.97 0.01
C ASN A 74 3.98 3.07 -1.51
N THR A 75 4.91 3.67 -2.26
CA THR A 75 4.71 3.94 -3.71
C THR A 75 5.57 3.08 -4.63
N PHE A 76 6.64 2.45 -4.13
CA PHE A 76 7.64 1.75 -4.95
C PHE A 76 8.00 0.34 -4.44
N GLY A 77 7.17 -0.27 -3.60
CA GLY A 77 7.45 -1.62 -3.05
C GLY A 77 7.60 -2.71 -4.10
N TRP A 78 6.87 -2.60 -5.21
CA TRP A 78 6.98 -3.51 -6.35
C TRP A 78 8.30 -3.31 -7.11
N ALA A 79 8.76 -2.06 -7.27
CA ALA A 79 10.01 -1.74 -7.96
C ALA A 79 11.22 -2.31 -7.20
N ALA A 80 11.21 -2.25 -5.87
CA ALA A 80 12.25 -2.85 -5.04
C ALA A 80 12.35 -4.38 -5.23
N PHE A 81 11.22 -5.09 -5.36
CA PHE A 81 11.22 -6.53 -5.63
C PHE A 81 11.78 -6.88 -7.02
N TYR A 82 11.37 -6.14 -8.06
CA TYR A 82 11.86 -6.39 -9.43
C TYR A 82 13.33 -6.01 -9.62
N LEU A 83 13.80 -4.93 -8.99
CA LEU A 83 15.18 -4.44 -9.10
C LEU A 83 16.16 -5.25 -8.25
N PHE A 84 15.77 -5.64 -7.03
CA PHE A 84 16.70 -6.24 -6.06
C PHE A 84 16.31 -7.66 -5.61
N GLY A 85 15.01 -7.97 -5.55
CA GLY A 85 14.48 -9.23 -4.99
C GLY A 85 14.49 -10.42 -5.94
N ARG A 86 14.42 -10.19 -7.25
CA ARG A 86 14.40 -11.23 -8.28
C ARG A 86 15.82 -11.58 -8.76
N LYS A 87 16.27 -12.82 -8.57
CA LYS A 87 17.43 -13.37 -9.30
C LYS A 87 16.99 -13.68 -10.74
N ARG A 88 17.81 -13.32 -11.75
CA ARG A 88 17.58 -13.69 -13.16
C ARG A 88 17.43 -15.20 -13.29
#